data_AF-A0A0R0HB67-F1
#
_entry.id   AF-A0A0R0HB67-F1
#
_cell.length_a   1.000
_cell.length_b   1.000
_cell.length_c   1.000
_cell.angle_alpha   90.00
_cell.angle_beta   90.00
_cell.angle_gamma   90.00
#
_symmetry.space_group_name_H-M   'P 1'
#
loop_
_entity.id
_entity.type
_entity.pdbx_description
1 polymer ?
#
loop_
_entity_poly.entity_id
_entity_poly.type
_entity_poly.pdbx_seq_one_letter_code
_entity_poly.pdbx_strand_id
1 'polypeptide(L)'
;MAAATLYLAKPPSSFTPKIPFPRVRDSGIGTVKCQVKTQVKAGILGLGLGLFHFLNFVEPGSCLQLQFHEPPNALSLPTWAIHVSSVAEWIIAMALVWQYGEKSGYPAWKGLSWGMVPLLGGAFCACTWHFFYNSESLEVLVALQAALTVIG
;
A
#
# COMPACT_ATOMS: atom_id res chain seq x y z
N MET A 1 -20.54 -39.39 -26.80
CA MET A 1 -19.50 -38.65 -26.04
C MET A 1 -20.13 -37.36 -25.55
N ALA A 2 -20.23 -37.21 -24.23
CA ALA A 2 -21.05 -36.20 -23.57
C ALA A 2 -20.36 -34.82 -23.59
N ALA A 3 -21.10 -33.80 -24.06
CA ALA A 3 -20.71 -32.40 -23.95
C ALA A 3 -21.38 -31.81 -22.70
N ALA A 4 -20.63 -31.68 -21.62
CA ALA A 4 -21.08 -31.01 -20.40
C ALA A 4 -20.96 -29.49 -20.58
N THR A 5 -22.01 -28.87 -21.12
CA THR A 5 -22.16 -27.42 -21.16
C THR A 5 -22.44 -26.92 -19.75
N LEU A 6 -21.42 -26.41 -19.07
CA LEU A 6 -21.55 -25.74 -17.77
C LEU A 6 -22.41 -24.49 -17.94
N TYR A 7 -23.62 -24.54 -17.37
CA TYR A 7 -24.48 -23.38 -17.16
C TYR A 7 -23.80 -22.40 -16.19
N LEU A 8 -23.08 -21.42 -16.73
CA LEU A 8 -22.75 -20.20 -15.98
C LEU A 8 -24.05 -19.41 -15.77
N ALA A 9 -24.67 -19.60 -14.61
CA ALA A 9 -25.78 -18.77 -14.18
C ALA A 9 -25.32 -17.31 -14.14
N LYS A 10 -25.97 -16.47 -14.95
CA LYS A 10 -25.80 -15.01 -14.89
C LYS A 10 -26.15 -14.56 -13.46
N PRO A 11 -25.25 -13.88 -12.73
CA PRO A 11 -25.56 -13.44 -11.38
C PRO A 11 -26.72 -12.43 -11.42
N PRO A 12 -27.67 -12.51 -10.46
CA PRO A 12 -28.78 -11.56 -10.39
C PRO A 12 -28.24 -10.14 -10.23
N SER A 13 -28.80 -9.20 -11.00
CA SER A 13 -28.40 -7.79 -11.05
C SER A 13 -28.52 -7.03 -9.71
N SER A 14 -29.07 -7.66 -8.68
CA SER A 14 -29.22 -7.12 -7.33
C SER A 14 -27.96 -7.21 -6.46
N PHE A 15 -26.96 -8.02 -6.84
CA PHE A 15 -25.74 -8.26 -6.06
C PHE A 15 -24.50 -7.53 -6.56
N THR A 16 -24.67 -6.46 -7.33
CA THR A 16 -23.57 -5.48 -7.48
C THR A 16 -23.71 -4.47 -6.35
N PRO A 17 -22.86 -4.49 -5.31
CA PRO A 17 -22.77 -3.33 -4.43
C PRO A 17 -22.31 -2.19 -5.34
N LYS A 18 -23.25 -1.32 -5.72
CA LYS A 18 -22.93 -0.06 -6.38
C LYS A 18 -22.22 0.80 -5.35
N ILE A 19 -20.94 0.53 -5.15
CA ILE A 19 -20.03 1.42 -4.45
C ILE A 19 -20.07 2.70 -5.27
N PRO A 20 -20.72 3.77 -4.80
CA PRO A 20 -20.72 5.01 -5.53
C PRO A 20 -19.31 5.56 -5.32
N PHE A 21 -18.43 5.38 -6.31
CA PHE A 21 -17.33 6.32 -6.44
C PHE A 21 -17.98 7.68 -6.61
N PRO A 22 -17.72 8.67 -5.74
CA PRO A 22 -18.20 10.01 -5.99
C PRO A 22 -17.66 10.41 -7.35
N ARG A 23 -18.54 10.53 -8.35
CA ARG A 23 -18.19 11.30 -9.55
C ARG A 23 -17.85 12.68 -9.01
N VAL A 24 -16.59 13.11 -9.15
CA VAL A 24 -16.18 14.49 -8.88
C VAL A 24 -17.17 15.36 -9.65
N ARG A 25 -18.11 15.94 -8.91
CA ARG A 25 -19.00 16.95 -9.45
C ARG A 25 -18.14 18.20 -9.38
N ASP A 26 -17.82 18.80 -10.52
CA ASP A 26 -17.33 20.18 -10.60
C ASP A 26 -18.43 21.09 -10.02
N SER A 27 -18.57 21.08 -8.70
CA SER A 27 -19.43 21.98 -7.97
C SER A 27 -18.60 23.22 -7.73
N GLY A 28 -18.99 24.27 -8.45
CA GLY A 28 -18.31 25.53 -8.55
C GLY A 28 -17.83 26.12 -7.23
N ILE A 29 -16.82 26.96 -7.38
CA ILE A 29 -16.15 27.77 -6.36
C ILE A 29 -17.20 28.46 -5.46
N GLY A 30 -17.53 27.80 -4.36
CA GLY A 30 -18.15 28.40 -3.19
C GLY A 30 -17.06 28.58 -2.15
N THR A 31 -16.58 29.81 -1.99
CA THR A 31 -15.56 30.18 -1.00
C THR A 31 -16.09 29.98 0.41
N VAL A 32 -15.92 28.78 0.96
CA VAL A 32 -16.04 28.54 2.39
C VAL A 32 -14.76 29.04 3.05
N LYS A 33 -14.81 30.25 3.62
CA LYS A 33 -13.70 30.82 4.39
C LYS A 33 -13.61 30.11 5.74
N CYS A 34 -12.97 28.93 5.76
CA CYS A 34 -12.54 28.31 7.01
C CYS A 34 -11.34 29.10 7.54
N GLN A 35 -11.56 29.91 8.58
CA GLN A 35 -10.48 30.55 9.33
C GLN A 35 -9.80 29.50 10.21
N VAL A 36 -8.86 28.76 9.62
CA VAL A 36 -7.85 28.01 10.38
C VAL A 36 -6.87 29.05 10.93
N LYS A 37 -6.98 29.36 12.22
CA LYS A 37 -6.02 30.22 12.91
C LYS A 37 -4.75 29.42 13.22
N THR A 38 -3.98 29.09 12.19
CA THR A 38 -2.62 28.58 12.35
C THR A 38 -1.71 29.75 12.65
N GLN A 39 -1.25 29.86 13.89
CA GLN A 39 -0.13 30.75 14.25
C GLN A 39 1.17 30.16 13.69
N VAL A 40 1.42 30.34 12.38
CA VAL A 40 2.76 30.19 11.83
C VAL A 40 3.49 31.49 12.10
N LYS A 41 4.30 31.50 13.16
CA LYS A 41 5.22 32.60 13.41
C LYS A 41 6.27 32.58 12.29
N ALA A 42 6.32 33.68 11.55
CA ALA A 42 7.17 33.89 10.39
C ALA A 42 8.65 33.55 10.68
N GLY A 43 9.20 32.72 9.80
CA GLY A 43 10.62 32.49 9.63
C GLY A 43 10.90 32.27 8.14
N ILE A 44 10.49 33.22 7.31
CA ILE A 44 10.88 33.30 5.89
C ILE A 44 12.34 33.78 5.87
N LEU A 45 13.28 32.84 5.99
CA LEU A 45 14.64 32.95 5.48
C LEU A 45 15.30 31.55 5.62
N GLY A 46 15.17 30.71 4.60
CA GLY A 46 15.82 29.37 4.62
C GLY A 46 15.27 28.33 3.63
N LEU A 47 14.14 28.61 2.97
CA LEU A 47 13.47 27.64 2.11
C LEU A 47 14.20 27.29 0.79
N GLY A 48 15.31 27.96 0.48
CA GLY A 48 16.17 27.65 -0.67
C GLY A 48 17.20 26.55 -0.40
N LEU A 49 17.55 26.29 0.87
CA LEU A 49 18.56 25.30 1.25
C LEU A 49 17.95 23.93 1.64
N GLY A 50 16.68 23.90 2.08
CA GLY A 50 16.02 22.67 2.51
C GLY A 50 15.51 21.78 1.37
N LEU A 51 14.99 22.38 0.28
CA LEU A 51 14.53 21.62 -0.88
C LEU A 51 15.71 21.09 -1.71
N PHE A 52 16.80 21.83 -1.77
CA PHE A 52 18.06 21.33 -2.33
C PHE A 52 18.68 20.24 -1.43
N HIS A 53 18.51 20.25 -0.11
CA HIS A 53 18.99 19.15 0.74
C HIS A 53 18.20 17.85 0.52
N PHE A 54 16.87 17.93 0.33
CA PHE A 54 16.05 16.73 0.11
C PHE A 54 16.36 16.03 -1.24
N LEU A 55 16.73 16.82 -2.26
CA LEU A 55 17.17 16.29 -3.56
C LEU A 55 18.67 15.89 -3.59
N ASN A 56 19.48 16.35 -2.64
CA ASN A 56 20.86 15.88 -2.45
C ASN A 56 20.97 14.62 -1.57
N PHE A 57 19.89 14.15 -0.94
CA PHE A 57 19.88 12.85 -0.24
C PHE A 57 19.79 11.66 -1.22
N VAL A 58 19.67 11.94 -2.52
CA VAL A 58 19.60 10.95 -3.60
C VAL A 58 20.90 10.98 -4.45
N GLU A 59 22.05 10.89 -3.80
CA GLU A 59 23.37 10.60 -4.41
C GLU A 59 24.10 9.54 -3.53
N PRO A 60 24.97 8.71 -4.12
CA PRO A 60 24.90 7.27 -4.08
C PRO A 60 25.64 6.69 -2.86
N GLY A 61 25.16 5.55 -2.36
CA GLY A 61 25.63 4.91 -1.14
C GLY A 61 27.13 4.62 -1.10
N SER A 62 27.91 5.55 -0.52
CA SER A 62 29.37 5.42 -0.44
C SER A 62 30.02 5.89 0.85
N CYS A 63 29.28 6.38 1.86
CA CYS A 63 29.87 6.72 3.17
C CYS A 63 29.50 5.77 4.32
N LEU A 64 28.78 4.68 4.05
CA LEU A 64 28.52 3.60 5.03
C LEU A 64 28.70 2.22 4.39
N GLN A 65 29.75 2.02 3.58
CA GLN A 65 30.23 0.67 3.30
C GLN A 65 30.98 0.12 4.52
N LEU A 66 30.24 -0.11 5.61
CA LEU A 66 30.58 -1.23 6.46
C LEU A 66 30.55 -2.44 5.51
N GLN A 67 31.71 -3.00 5.17
CA GLN A 67 31.82 -4.11 4.22
C GLN A 67 31.19 -5.36 4.83
N PHE A 68 29.86 -5.38 4.89
CA PHE A 68 29.10 -6.60 5.05
C PHE A 68 29.21 -7.33 3.72
N HIS A 69 29.94 -8.43 3.74
CA HIS A 69 29.86 -9.42 2.69
C HIS A 69 28.48 -10.07 2.80
N GLU A 70 27.49 -9.44 2.17
CA GLU A 70 26.15 -10.01 2.06
C GLU A 70 26.19 -11.20 1.09
N PRO A 71 25.41 -12.24 1.36
CA PRO A 71 25.36 -13.39 0.47
C PRO A 71 24.68 -12.98 -0.87
N PRO A 72 24.98 -13.64 -1.99
CA PRO A 72 24.56 -13.21 -3.34
C PRO A 72 23.04 -13.20 -3.57
N ASN A 73 22.30 -13.88 -2.70
CA ASN A 73 20.84 -13.93 -2.64
C ASN A 73 20.22 -12.81 -1.79
N ALA A 74 21.01 -11.86 -1.28
CA ALA A 74 20.52 -10.68 -0.57
C ALA A 74 19.84 -9.68 -1.50
N LEU A 75 18.72 -9.12 -1.03
CA LEU A 75 18.16 -7.93 -1.63
C LEU A 75 19.07 -6.74 -1.33
N SER A 76 19.33 -5.93 -2.34
CA SER A 76 20.05 -4.66 -2.16
C SER A 76 19.27 -3.70 -1.24
N LEU A 77 19.98 -2.80 -0.55
CA LEU A 77 19.37 -1.75 0.27
C LEU A 77 18.22 -0.97 -0.42
N PRO A 78 18.34 -0.50 -1.67
CA PRO A 78 17.23 0.18 -2.34
C PRO A 78 16.02 -0.74 -2.56
N THR A 79 16.23 -2.03 -2.85
CA THR A 79 15.11 -2.99 -2.97
C THR A 79 14.43 -3.25 -1.62
N TRP A 80 15.20 -3.32 -0.53
CA TRP A 80 14.65 -3.40 0.82
C TRP A 80 13.80 -2.19 1.19
N ALA A 81 14.30 -0.99 0.85
CA ALA A 81 13.57 0.25 1.10
C ALA A 81 12.18 0.21 0.45
N ILE A 82 12.09 -0.24 -0.80
CA ILE A 82 10.82 -0.35 -1.54
C ILE A 82 9.88 -1.41 -0.92
N HIS A 83 10.41 -2.57 -0.49
CA HIS A 83 9.58 -3.61 0.15
C HIS A 83 8.97 -3.12 1.46
N VAL A 84 9.77 -2.50 2.32
CA VAL A 84 9.29 -2.01 3.61
C VAL A 84 8.37 -0.80 3.44
N SER A 85 8.71 0.12 2.53
CA SER A 85 7.86 1.28 2.25
C SER A 85 6.50 0.86 1.71
N SER A 86 6.45 -0.08 0.76
CA SER A 86 5.18 -0.54 0.16
C SER A 86 4.29 -1.26 1.18
N VAL A 87 4.84 -2.04 2.11
CA VAL A 87 4.08 -2.63 3.21
C VAL A 87 3.48 -1.54 4.12
N ALA A 88 4.27 -0.51 4.46
CA ALA A 88 3.78 0.60 5.27
C ALA A 88 2.69 1.40 4.55
N GLU A 89 2.90 1.71 3.26
CA GLU A 89 1.92 2.39 2.40
C GLU A 89 0.61 1.60 2.31
N TRP A 90 0.68 0.27 2.24
CA TRP A 90 -0.50 -0.60 2.25
C TRP A 90 -1.27 -0.52 3.57
N ILE A 91 -0.59 -0.55 4.71
CA ILE A 91 -1.22 -0.40 6.03
C ILE A 91 -1.93 0.96 6.14
N ILE A 92 -1.28 2.03 5.67
CA ILE A 92 -1.88 3.38 5.62
C ILE A 92 -3.10 3.37 4.71
N ALA A 93 -3.02 2.76 3.53
CA ALA A 93 -4.15 2.64 2.61
C ALA A 93 -5.33 1.89 3.24
N MET A 94 -5.09 0.77 3.94
CA MET A 94 -6.13 0.04 4.66
C MET A 94 -6.83 0.90 5.71
N ALA A 95 -6.06 1.70 6.48
CA ALA A 95 -6.59 2.64 7.47
C ALA A 95 -7.42 3.76 6.82
N LEU A 96 -6.96 4.30 5.68
CA LEU A 96 -7.70 5.32 4.93
C LEU A 96 -9.01 4.77 4.36
N VAL A 97 -9.00 3.54 3.81
CA VAL A 97 -10.21 2.86 3.33
C VAL A 97 -11.21 2.66 4.48
N TRP A 98 -10.73 2.28 5.66
CA TRP A 98 -11.59 2.13 6.83
C TRP A 98 -12.24 3.45 7.23
N GLN A 99 -11.43 4.51 7.37
CA GLN A 99 -11.92 5.84 7.72
C GLN A 99 -12.89 6.38 6.66
N TYR A 100 -12.63 6.09 5.38
CA TYR A 100 -13.55 6.43 4.31
C TYR A 100 -14.89 5.71 4.46
N GLY A 101 -14.89 4.44 4.90
CA GLY A 101 -16.11 3.71 5.27
C GLY A 101 -16.90 4.38 6.39
N GLU A 102 -16.23 4.87 7.44
CA GLU A 102 -16.88 5.64 8.51
C GLU A 102 -17.50 6.94 8.00
N LYS A 103 -16.79 7.68 7.14
CA LYS A 103 -17.22 8.99 6.65
C LYS A 103 -18.28 8.92 5.55
N SER A 104 -18.23 7.91 4.70
CA SER A 104 -19.14 7.75 3.56
C SER A 104 -20.47 7.09 3.94
N GLY A 105 -20.54 6.43 5.11
CA GLY A 105 -21.72 5.70 5.55
C GLY A 105 -21.94 4.35 4.85
N TYR A 106 -20.98 3.90 4.02
CA TYR A 106 -21.06 2.62 3.32
C TYR A 106 -20.18 1.57 4.03
N PRO A 107 -20.77 0.59 4.74
CA PRO A 107 -20.00 -0.40 5.50
C PRO A 107 -19.17 -1.33 4.60
N ALA A 108 -19.49 -1.42 3.31
CA ALA A 108 -18.74 -2.19 2.32
C ALA A 108 -17.24 -1.81 2.27
N TRP A 109 -16.89 -0.55 2.50
CA TRP A 109 -15.49 -0.11 2.54
C TRP A 109 -14.72 -0.69 3.73
N LYS A 110 -15.36 -0.89 4.88
CA LYS A 110 -14.73 -1.58 6.01
C LYS A 110 -14.53 -3.06 5.70
N GLY A 111 -15.48 -3.67 5.00
CA GLY A 111 -15.34 -5.02 4.45
C GLY A 111 -14.16 -5.12 3.47
N LEU A 112 -13.98 -4.12 2.60
CA LEU A 112 -12.81 -4.03 1.72
C LEU A 112 -11.50 -3.94 2.51
N SER A 113 -11.43 -3.09 3.56
CA SER A 113 -10.24 -3.03 4.43
C SER A 113 -9.90 -4.40 5.04
N TRP A 114 -10.90 -5.18 5.45
CA TRP A 114 -10.68 -6.57 5.91
C TRP A 114 -10.21 -7.49 4.78
N GLY A 115 -10.77 -7.36 3.58
CA GLY A 115 -10.34 -8.10 2.39
C GLY A 115 -8.91 -7.76 1.93
N MET A 116 -8.36 -6.62 2.32
CA MET A 116 -6.96 -6.27 2.05
C MET A 116 -5.95 -6.96 3.01
N VAL A 117 -6.41 -7.58 4.10
CA VAL A 117 -5.55 -8.23 5.11
C VAL A 117 -4.78 -9.44 4.57
N PRO A 118 -5.37 -10.37 3.78
CA PRO A 118 -4.62 -11.48 3.21
C PRO A 118 -3.43 -11.01 2.35
N LEU A 119 -3.61 -9.98 1.52
CA LEU A 119 -2.54 -9.39 0.72
C LEU A 119 -1.41 -8.80 1.59
N LEU A 120 -1.76 -8.12 2.69
CA LEU A 120 -0.77 -7.66 3.67
C LEU A 120 0.00 -8.82 4.30
N GLY A 121 -0.69 -9.91 4.66
CA GLY A 121 -0.07 -11.14 5.15
C GLY A 121 0.90 -11.76 4.13
N GLY A 122 0.54 -11.77 2.85
CA GLY A 122 1.40 -12.22 1.76
C GLY A 122 2.67 -11.36 1.62
N ALA A 123 2.55 -10.04 1.76
CA ALA A 123 3.70 -9.14 1.76
C ALA A 123 4.65 -9.41 2.94
N PHE A 124 4.12 -9.68 4.14
CA PHE A 124 4.97 -10.09 5.29
C PHE A 124 5.66 -11.44 5.07
N CYS A 125 5.00 -12.40 4.42
CA CYS A 125 5.63 -13.67 4.04
C CYS A 125 6.81 -13.44 3.10
N ALA A 126 6.63 -12.65 2.04
CA ALA A 126 7.69 -12.29 1.10
C ALA A 126 8.87 -11.59 1.81
N CYS A 127 8.58 -10.57 2.61
CA CYS A 127 9.62 -9.83 3.36
C CYS A 127 10.37 -10.73 4.34
N THR A 128 9.69 -11.66 4.99
CA THR A 128 10.32 -12.63 5.91
C THR A 128 11.24 -13.58 5.13
N TRP A 129 10.79 -14.09 3.99
CA TRP A 129 11.62 -14.96 3.16
C TRP A 129 12.87 -14.25 2.64
N HIS A 130 12.73 -12.98 2.22
CA HIS A 130 13.87 -12.14 1.83
C HIS A 130 14.78 -11.77 3.01
N PHE A 131 14.24 -11.59 4.21
CA PHE A 131 15.03 -11.38 5.43
C PHE A 131 15.97 -12.55 5.72
N PHE A 132 15.52 -13.77 5.45
CA PHE A 132 16.32 -15.00 5.57
C PHE A 132 17.01 -15.39 4.26
N TYR A 133 17.32 -14.41 3.41
CA TYR A 133 18.07 -14.62 2.17
C TYR A 133 17.46 -15.72 1.27
N ASN A 134 16.14 -15.81 1.16
CA ASN A 134 15.48 -16.80 0.30
C ASN A 134 15.85 -18.26 0.64
N SER A 135 16.04 -18.58 1.93
CA SER A 135 16.35 -19.94 2.36
C SER A 135 15.28 -20.95 1.91
N GLU A 136 15.71 -22.09 1.36
CA GLU A 136 14.81 -23.19 0.97
C GLU A 136 14.01 -23.74 2.17
N SER A 137 14.57 -23.68 3.38
CA SER A 137 13.86 -24.10 4.61
C SER A 137 12.59 -23.30 4.90
N LEU A 138 12.45 -22.12 4.29
CA LEU A 138 11.32 -21.19 4.45
C LEU A 138 10.49 -21.06 3.16
N GLU A 139 10.69 -21.91 2.17
CA GLU A 139 9.91 -21.90 0.91
C GLU A 139 8.40 -22.05 1.14
N VAL A 140 8.00 -22.66 2.27
CA VAL A 140 6.60 -22.70 2.72
C VAL A 140 5.95 -21.30 2.82
N LEU A 141 6.73 -20.23 3.06
CA LEU A 141 6.24 -18.86 3.05
C LEU A 141 5.78 -18.41 1.67
N VAL A 142 6.41 -18.91 0.59
CA VAL A 142 6.01 -18.63 -0.79
C VAL A 142 4.67 -19.30 -1.10
N ALA A 143 4.50 -20.55 -0.66
CA ALA A 143 3.22 -21.25 -0.77
C ALA A 143 2.12 -20.54 0.05
N LEU A 144 2.45 -20.06 1.26
CA LEU A 144 1.54 -19.29 2.09
C LEU A 144 1.17 -17.95 1.46
N GLN A 145 2.13 -17.23 0.88
CA GLN A 145 1.88 -15.99 0.13
C GLN A 145 0.92 -16.23 -1.03
N ALA A 146 1.11 -17.32 -1.78
CA ALA A 146 0.19 -17.70 -2.85
C ALA A 146 -1.22 -18.04 -2.32
N ALA A 147 -1.31 -18.79 -1.22
CA ALA A 147 -2.59 -19.11 -0.59
C ALA A 147 -3.33 -17.85 -0.11
N LEU A 148 -2.61 -16.91 0.51
CA LEU A 148 -3.18 -15.63 0.95
C LEU A 148 -3.64 -14.76 -0.23
N THR A 149 -2.99 -14.86 -1.38
CA THR A 149 -3.42 -14.20 -2.63
C THR A 149 -4.70 -14.82 -3.19
N VAL A 150 -4.92 -16.13 -3.02
CA VAL A 150 -6.16 -16.80 -3.43
C VAL A 150 -7.32 -16.46 -2.48
N ILE A 151 -7.02 -16.23 -1.19
CA ILE A 151 -8.03 -15.92 -0.17
C ILE A 151 -8.47 -14.46 -0.23
N GLY A 152 -7.55 -13.53 -0.51
CA GLY A 152 -7.81 -12.09 -0.61
C GLY A 152 -8.61 -11.70 -1.85
#